data_AF-A0A2V7ZAS3-F1
#
_entry.id   AF-A0A2V7ZAS3-F1
#
_cell.length_a   1.000
_cell.length_b   1.000
_cell.length_c   1.000
_cell.angle_alpha   90.00
_cell.angle_beta   90.00
_cell.angle_gamma   90.00
#
_symmetry.space_group_name_H-M   'P 1'
#
loop_
_entity.id
_entity.type
_entity.pdbx_description
1 polymer ?
#
loop_
_entity_poly.entity_id
_entity_poly.type
_entity_poly.pdbx_seq_one_letter_code
_entity_poly.pdbx_strand_id
1 'polypeptide(L)'
;MLPPEFVYIRPYDVFASMGPVSGTAQLTERGNHSGFYAVGRLKPGVTVDAADREFKAIAESLEREYPRTNAGVSARAERLADRVVADIRVTLLVLFGAVGFLLLIACLNVANLLIARGAARQHELAVRAALG
;
A
#
# COMPACT_ATOMS: atom_id res chain seq x y z
N MET A 1 -1.26 -10.76 25.63
CA MET A 1 -0.42 -9.54 25.68
C MET A 1 0.35 -9.41 24.38
N LEU A 2 0.35 -8.21 23.79
CA LEU A 2 1.21 -7.86 22.67
C LEU A 2 2.68 -7.84 23.13
N PRO A 3 3.66 -8.07 22.22
CA PRO A 3 5.07 -8.01 22.59
C PRO A 3 5.47 -6.61 23.11
N PRO A 4 6.46 -6.50 24.01
CA PRO A 4 6.91 -5.21 24.54
C PRO A 4 7.50 -4.28 23.46
N GLU A 5 8.02 -4.85 22.37
CA GLU A 5 8.53 -4.13 21.19
C GLU A 5 7.43 -3.68 20.20
N PHE A 6 6.15 -3.95 20.50
CA PHE A 6 5.06 -3.57 19.61
C PHE A 6 4.85 -2.05 19.62
N VAL A 7 5.15 -1.42 18.49
CA VAL A 7 4.83 -0.01 18.22
C VAL A 7 3.66 0.05 17.26
N TYR A 8 2.62 0.80 17.62
CA TYR A 8 1.47 1.00 16.75
C TYR A 8 1.83 1.94 15.59
N ILE A 9 1.34 1.63 14.39
CA ILE A 9 1.83 2.13 13.09
C ILE A 9 1.81 3.66 12.96
N ARG A 10 0.84 4.34 13.58
CA ARG A 10 0.78 5.81 13.58
C ARG A 10 1.30 6.33 14.92
N PRO A 11 2.13 7.39 14.93
CA PRO A 11 2.39 8.12 16.16
C PRO A 11 1.05 8.66 16.65
N TYR A 12 0.67 8.26 17.87
CA TYR A 12 -0.46 8.85 18.58
C TYR A 12 0.11 9.65 19.73
N ASP A 13 -0.27 10.92 19.80
CA ASP A 13 0.18 11.81 20.87
C ASP A 13 -0.57 11.54 22.19
N VAL A 14 -1.72 10.86 22.12
CA VAL A 14 -2.58 10.58 23.27
C VAL A 14 -3.22 9.19 23.16
N PHE A 15 -3.06 8.39 24.20
CA PHE A 15 -3.91 7.21 24.43
C PHE A 15 -4.99 7.58 25.44
N ALA A 16 -6.25 7.53 25.01
CA ALA A 16 -7.40 7.76 25.88
C ALA A 16 -8.10 6.45 26.20
N SER A 17 -8.56 6.29 27.44
CA SER A 17 -9.43 5.18 27.81
C SER A 17 -10.72 5.23 27.00
N MET A 18 -11.25 4.07 26.60
CA MET A 18 -12.55 3.98 25.94
C MET A 18 -13.74 4.20 26.90
N GLY A 19 -13.51 4.21 28.21
CA GLY A 19 -14.57 4.38 29.23
C GLY A 19 -15.46 5.61 28.98
N PRO A 20 -14.91 6.83 28.81
CA PRO A 20 -15.69 8.05 28.61
C PRO A 20 -16.53 8.07 27.32
N VAL A 21 -16.10 7.38 26.27
CA VAL A 21 -16.80 7.37 24.96
C VAL A 21 -17.76 6.19 24.82
N SER A 22 -17.64 5.16 25.66
CA SER A 22 -18.38 3.89 25.55
C SER A 22 -19.91 4.02 25.57
N GLY A 23 -20.45 5.10 26.14
CA GLY A 23 -21.89 5.41 26.15
C GLY A 23 -22.40 6.24 24.97
N THR A 24 -21.54 6.67 24.04
CA THR A 24 -21.94 7.49 22.89
C THR A 24 -22.66 6.65 21.83
N ALA A 25 -23.51 7.28 21.01
CA ALA A 25 -24.18 6.62 19.88
C ALA A 25 -23.16 5.94 18.93
N GLN A 26 -21.97 6.53 18.78
CA GLN A 26 -20.87 5.96 18.01
C GLN A 26 -20.39 4.58 18.50
N LEU A 27 -20.50 4.26 19.80
CA LEU A 27 -20.05 2.96 20.33
C LEU A 27 -21.19 2.04 20.76
N THR A 28 -22.42 2.55 20.82
CA THR A 28 -23.60 1.79 21.25
C THR A 28 -24.51 1.38 20.09
N GLU A 29 -24.43 2.07 18.95
CA GLU A 29 -25.23 1.75 17.77
C GLU A 29 -24.59 0.62 16.94
N ARG A 30 -25.26 -0.53 16.87
CA ARG A 30 -24.80 -1.69 16.10
C ARG A 30 -24.65 -1.40 14.60
N GLY A 31 -25.48 -0.52 14.05
CA GLY A 31 -25.39 -0.08 12.66
C GLY A 31 -24.14 0.74 12.37
N ASN A 32 -23.42 1.18 13.40
CA ASN A 32 -22.21 1.95 13.24
C ASN A 32 -20.99 1.06 12.99
N HIS A 33 -20.76 0.70 11.73
CA HIS A 33 -19.55 0.00 11.26
C HIS A 33 -18.41 0.97 10.95
N SER A 34 -18.27 2.01 11.77
CA SER A 34 -17.09 2.89 11.72
C SER A 34 -15.85 2.03 11.64
N GLY A 35 -14.94 2.31 10.70
CA GLY A 35 -13.79 1.47 10.36
C GLY A 35 -12.82 1.23 11.53
N PHE A 36 -13.21 0.37 12.47
CA PHE A 36 -12.43 -0.03 13.62
C PHE A 36 -11.35 -0.98 13.16
N TYR A 37 -10.12 -0.64 13.52
CA TYR A 37 -8.97 -1.50 13.32
C TYR A 37 -8.56 -2.06 14.67
N ALA A 38 -8.50 -3.38 14.76
CA ALA A 38 -7.96 -4.08 15.90
C ALA A 38 -6.61 -4.69 15.51
N VAL A 39 -5.65 -4.63 16.43
CA VAL A 39 -4.39 -5.36 16.30
C VAL A 39 -4.34 -6.43 17.36
N GLY A 40 -4.10 -7.67 16.93
CA GLY A 40 -4.04 -8.84 17.79
C GLY A 40 -2.87 -9.74 17.43
N ARG A 41 -2.47 -10.58 18.39
CA ARG A 41 -1.45 -11.61 18.18
C ARG A 41 -2.14 -12.95 17.94
N LEU A 42 -1.84 -13.59 16.80
CA LEU A 42 -2.30 -14.95 16.52
C LEU A 42 -1.66 -15.95 17.49
N LYS A 43 -2.38 -17.04 17.76
CA LYS A 43 -1.82 -18.20 18.49
C LYS A 43 -0.69 -18.83 17.67
N PRO A 44 0.32 -19.44 18.32
CA PRO A 44 1.38 -20.16 17.59
C PRO A 44 0.77 -21.22 16.67
N GLY A 45 1.26 -21.30 15.42
CA GLY A 45 0.79 -22.26 14.42
C GLY A 45 -0.50 -21.87 13.68
N VAL A 46 -1.17 -20.77 14.03
CA VAL A 46 -2.35 -20.28 13.31
C VAL A 46 -1.91 -19.36 12.16
N THR A 47 -2.39 -19.64 10.96
CA THR A 47 -2.16 -18.79 9.78
C THR A 47 -3.13 -17.62 9.75
N VAL A 48 -2.74 -16.55 9.05
CA VAL A 48 -3.61 -15.37 8.87
C VAL A 48 -4.87 -15.74 8.09
N ASP A 49 -4.75 -16.57 7.06
CA ASP A 49 -5.90 -17.10 6.31
C ASP A 49 -6.89 -17.87 7.19
N ALA A 50 -6.39 -18.66 8.14
CA ALA A 50 -7.27 -19.37 9.07
C ALA A 50 -8.04 -18.39 9.96
N ALA A 51 -7.37 -17.35 10.46
CA ALA A 51 -8.01 -16.29 11.23
C ALA A 51 -9.03 -15.50 10.38
N ASP A 52 -8.69 -15.15 9.14
CA ASP A 52 -9.58 -14.44 8.21
C ASP A 52 -10.85 -15.24 7.92
N ARG A 53 -10.72 -16.56 7.72
CA ARG A 53 -11.88 -17.46 7.55
C ARG A 53 -12.78 -17.50 8.79
N GLU A 54 -12.18 -17.54 9.98
CA GLU A 54 -12.94 -17.52 11.24
C GLU A 54 -13.71 -16.20 11.41
N PHE A 55 -13.05 -15.06 11.14
CA PHE A 55 -13.70 -13.75 11.18
C PHE A 55 -14.84 -13.62 10.16
N LYS A 56 -14.68 -14.15 8.95
CA LYS A 56 -15.75 -14.19 7.95
C LYS A 56 -16.92 -15.04 8.40
N ALA A 57 -16.68 -16.23 8.96
CA ALA A 57 -17.74 -17.09 9.49
C ALA A 57 -18.53 -16.41 10.63
N ILE A 58 -17.84 -15.67 11.50
CA ILE A 58 -18.48 -14.87 12.55
C ILE A 58 -19.32 -13.75 11.93
N ALA A 59 -18.80 -13.04 10.93
CA ALA A 59 -19.53 -11.98 10.24
C ALA A 59 -20.81 -12.50 9.55
N GLU A 60 -20.73 -13.64 8.87
CA GLU A 60 -21.89 -14.33 8.27
C GLU A 60 -22.92 -14.78 9.32
N SER A 61 -22.47 -15.20 10.50
CA SER A 61 -23.37 -15.50 11.61
C SER A 61 -24.08 -14.24 12.12
N LEU A 62 -23.34 -13.14 12.28
CA LEU A 62 -23.88 -11.85 12.72
C LEU A 62 -24.83 -11.24 11.69
N GLU A 63 -24.59 -11.43 10.41
CA GLU A 63 -25.50 -11.02 9.33
C GLU A 63 -26.85 -11.76 9.44
N ARG A 64 -26.82 -13.07 9.69
CA ARG A 64 -28.05 -13.87 9.87
C ARG A 64 -28.83 -13.47 11.12
N GLU A 65 -28.14 -13.15 12.21
CA GLU A 65 -28.75 -12.77 13.49
C GLU A 65 -29.23 -11.32 13.49
N TYR A 66 -28.51 -10.42 12.81
CA TYR A 66 -28.79 -8.98 12.77
C TYR A 66 -28.84 -8.44 11.33
N PRO A 67 -29.76 -8.92 10.49
CA PRO A 67 -29.79 -8.56 9.07
C PRO A 67 -30.02 -7.06 8.83
N ARG A 68 -30.72 -6.36 9.74
CA ARG A 68 -30.96 -4.92 9.63
C ARG A 68 -29.71 -4.07 9.76
N THR A 69 -28.71 -4.55 10.50
CA THR A 69 -27.50 -3.77 10.79
C THR A 69 -26.27 -4.36 10.15
N ASN A 70 -26.18 -5.69 9.99
CA ASN A 70 -24.96 -6.39 9.59
C ASN A 70 -25.02 -6.95 8.15
N ALA A 71 -26.09 -6.67 7.39
CA ALA A 71 -26.16 -7.08 5.98
C ALA A 71 -24.99 -6.50 5.17
N GLY A 72 -24.25 -7.38 4.49
CA GLY A 72 -23.08 -7.00 3.70
C GLY A 72 -21.86 -6.53 4.50
N VAL A 73 -21.88 -6.65 5.83
CA VAL A 73 -20.76 -6.27 6.71
C VAL A 73 -19.86 -7.48 6.91
N SER A 74 -18.57 -7.33 6.60
CA SER A 74 -17.58 -8.38 6.77
C SER A 74 -16.38 -7.90 7.58
N ALA A 75 -15.62 -8.87 8.10
CA ALA A 75 -14.35 -8.63 8.75
C ALA A 75 -13.22 -9.27 7.92
N ARG A 76 -12.06 -8.61 7.91
CA ARG A 76 -10.86 -9.09 7.23
C ARG A 76 -9.69 -9.14 8.19
N ALA A 77 -9.02 -10.27 8.27
CA ALA A 77 -7.74 -10.39 8.95
C ALA A 77 -6.60 -10.43 7.93
N GLU A 78 -5.59 -9.60 8.13
CA GLU A 78 -4.40 -9.57 7.29
C GLU A 78 -3.17 -9.27 8.15
N ARG A 79 -1.99 -9.60 7.63
CA ARG A 79 -0.75 -9.35 8.36
C ARG A 79 -0.55 -7.84 8.46
N LEU A 80 -0.22 -7.39 9.67
CA LEU A 80 0.02 -5.98 9.94
C LEU A 80 1.09 -5.40 9.01
N ALA A 81 2.17 -6.15 8.74
CA ALA A 81 3.23 -5.74 7.84
C ALA A 81 2.72 -5.51 6.40
N ASP A 82 1.85 -6.38 5.90
CA ASP A 82 1.32 -6.27 4.53
C ASP A 82 0.43 -5.04 4.41
N ARG A 83 -0.39 -4.75 5.43
CA ARG A 83 -1.23 -3.54 5.47
C ARG A 83 -0.42 -2.24 5.53
N VAL A 84 0.71 -2.25 6.23
CA VAL A 84 1.62 -1.09 6.32
C VAL A 84 2.35 -0.85 5.01
N VAL A 85 2.86 -1.91 4.39
CA VAL A 85 3.74 -1.81 3.21
C VAL A 85 2.95 -1.66 1.91
N ALA A 86 1.69 -2.13 1.86
CA ALA A 86 0.86 -2.09 0.64
C ALA A 86 0.81 -0.69 -0.01
N ASP A 87 0.66 0.36 0.80
CA ASP A 87 0.52 1.73 0.31
C ASP A 87 1.85 2.28 -0.27
N ILE A 88 2.97 1.91 0.34
CA ILE A 88 4.31 2.33 -0.07
C ILE A 88 4.73 1.64 -1.36
N ARG A 89 4.38 0.36 -1.53
CA ARG A 89 4.79 -0.45 -2.70
C ARG A 89 4.32 0.18 -4.01
N VAL A 90 3.06 0.63 -4.07
CA VAL A 90 2.50 1.24 -5.28
C VAL A 90 3.22 2.54 -5.60
N THR A 91 3.42 3.39 -4.60
CA THR A 91 4.14 4.66 -4.73
C THR A 91 5.57 4.45 -5.27
N LEU A 92 6.28 3.46 -4.72
CA LEU A 92 7.64 3.12 -5.19
C LEU A 92 7.64 2.60 -6.62
N LEU A 93 6.67 1.79 -7.03
CA LEU A 93 6.57 1.31 -8.41
C LEU A 93 6.30 2.43 -9.40
N VAL A 94 5.42 3.38 -9.04
CA VAL A 94 5.14 4.57 -9.86
C VAL A 94 6.38 5.43 -9.99
N LEU A 95 7.09 5.69 -8.88
CA LEU A 95 8.33 6.46 -8.89
C LEU A 95 9.41 5.76 -9.74
N PHE A 96 9.56 4.45 -9.58
CA PHE A 96 10.50 3.66 -10.36
C PHE A 96 10.19 3.71 -11.86
N GLY A 97 8.92 3.60 -12.23
CA GLY A 97 8.46 3.77 -13.61
C GLY A 97 8.78 5.17 -14.15
N ALA A 98 8.48 6.22 -13.39
CA ALA A 98 8.77 7.60 -13.77
C ALA A 98 10.28 7.83 -14.01
N VAL A 99 11.13 7.37 -13.08
CA VAL A 99 12.59 7.46 -13.22
C VAL A 99 13.08 6.65 -14.43
N GLY A 100 12.53 5.46 -14.67
CA GLY A 100 12.82 4.64 -15.85
C GLY A 100 12.53 5.38 -17.16
N PHE A 101 11.38 6.06 -17.26
CA PHE A 101 11.05 6.86 -18.44
C PHE A 101 11.99 8.06 -18.61
N LEU A 102 12.34 8.76 -17.53
CA LEU A 102 13.30 9.87 -17.59
C LEU A 102 14.66 9.41 -18.08
N LEU A 103 15.14 8.26 -17.61
CA LEU A 103 16.39 7.66 -18.08
C LEU A 103 16.31 7.29 -19.56
N LEU A 104 15.22 6.69 -20.02
CA LEU A 104 15.02 6.37 -21.44
C LEU A 104 15.03 7.64 -22.32
N ILE A 105 14.33 8.70 -21.90
CA ILE A 105 14.33 9.99 -22.60
C ILE A 105 15.75 10.56 -22.68
N ALA A 106 16.50 10.53 -21.58
CA ALA A 106 17.88 10.97 -21.56
C ALA A 106 18.77 10.15 -22.50
N CYS A 107 18.64 8.82 -22.50
CA CYS A 107 19.37 7.94 -23.40
C CYS A 107 19.04 8.21 -24.88
N LEU A 108 17.76 8.42 -25.21
CA LEU A 108 17.32 8.80 -26.56
C LEU A 108 17.95 10.13 -27.01
N ASN A 109 17.99 11.13 -26.12
CA ASN A 109 18.62 12.42 -26.40
C ASN A 109 20.13 12.28 -26.64
N VAL A 110 20.81 11.48 -25.82
CA VAL A 110 22.25 11.21 -25.99
C VAL A 110 22.50 10.47 -27.30
N ALA A 111 21.67 9.47 -27.64
CA ALA A 111 21.78 8.75 -28.91
C ALA A 111 21.61 9.70 -30.10
N ASN A 112 20.58 10.56 -30.08
CA ASN A 112 20.36 11.57 -31.12
C ASN A 112 21.54 12.53 -31.25
N LEU A 113 22.14 12.96 -30.13
CA LEU A 113 23.31 13.83 -30.13
C LEU A 113 24.57 13.14 -30.70
N LEU A 114 24.78 11.86 -30.38
CA LEU A 114 25.88 11.07 -30.93
C LEU A 114 25.71 10.83 -32.44
N ILE A 115 24.48 10.55 -32.90
CA ILE A 115 24.16 10.42 -34.32
C ILE A 115 24.43 11.73 -35.07
N ALA A 116 23.99 12.87 -34.54
CA ALA A 116 24.23 14.18 -35.14
C ALA A 116 25.73 14.54 -35.23
N ARG A 117 26.51 14.25 -34.17
CA ARG A 117 27.97 14.43 -34.18
C ARG A 117 28.67 13.50 -35.17
N GLY A 118 28.18 12.26 -35.32
CA GLY A 118 28.69 11.30 -36.29
C GLY A 118 28.49 11.79 -37.73
N ALA A 119 27.29 12.27 -38.04
CA ALA A 119 26.97 12.84 -39.36
C ALA A 119 27.82 14.08 -39.67
N ALA A 120 28.00 14.98 -38.70
CA ALA A 120 28.85 16.17 -38.88
C ALA A 120 30.31 15.80 -39.18
N ARG A 121 30.87 14.82 -38.45
CA ARG A 121 32.23 14.30 -38.72
C ARG A 121 32.33 13.62 -40.08
N GLN A 122 31.33 12.87 -40.51
CA GLN A 122 31.33 12.27 -41.85
C GLN A 122 31.34 13.33 -42.95
N HIS A 123 30.58 14.42 -42.77
CA HIS A 123 30.56 15.51 -43.74
C HIS A 123 31.91 16.24 -43.81
N GLU A 124 32.54 16.49 -42.67
CA GLU A 124 33.88 17.11 -42.59
C GLU A 124 34.96 16.24 -43.24
N LEU A 125 34.90 14.91 -43.04
CA LEU A 125 35.79 13.95 -43.69
C LEU A 125 35.55 13.87 -45.20
N ALA A 126 34.30 13.92 -45.66
CA ALA A 126 33.97 13.91 -47.09
C ALA A 126 34.46 15.18 -47.81
N VAL A 127 34.32 16.35 -47.18
CA VAL A 127 34.82 17.62 -47.72
C VAL A 127 36.35 17.63 -47.78
N ARG A 128 37.05 17.11 -46.76
CA ARG A 128 38.51 16.93 -46.80
C ARG A 128 38.94 15.97 -47.92
N ALA A 129 38.27 14.82 -48.05
CA ALA A 129 38.57 13.87 -49.12
C ALA A 129 38.35 14.45 -50.53
N ALA A 130 37.39 15.38 -50.69
CA ALA A 130 37.15 16.08 -51.94
C ALA A 130 38.18 17.20 -52.24
N LEU A 131 38.80 17.77 -51.21
CA LEU A 131 39.82 18.81 -51.34
C LEU A 131 41.26 18.26 -51.45
N GLY A 132 41.47 16.97 -51.11
CA GLY A 132 42.77 16.29 -51.16
C GLY A 132 43.43 16.17 -49.80
#